data_AF-A0A2V8NCH2-F1
#
_entry.id   AF-A0A2V8NCH2-F1
#
_cell.length_a   1.000
_cell.length_b   1.000
_cell.length_c   1.000
_cell.angle_alpha   90.00
_cell.angle_beta   90.00
_cell.angle_gamma   90.00
#
_symmetry.space_group_name_H-M   'P 1'
#
loop_
_entity.id
_entity.type
_entity.pdbx_description
1 polymer ?
#
loop_
_entity_poly.entity_id
_entity_poly.type
_entity_poly.pdbx_seq_one_letter_code
_entity_poly.pdbx_strand_id
1 'polypeptide(L)' 'MGGLCKRLRAVLDCGHLQHVRHDPPLNVRHWVLTEEGRASRLGFELDCKRCDEGDEESL' A
#
# COMPACT_ATOMS: atom_id res chain seq x y z
N MET A 1 -24.77 12.43 -0.49
CA MET A 1 -23.93 11.97 -1.63
C MET A 1 -22.46 12.13 -1.25
N GLY A 2 -21.90 11.18 -0.48
CA GLY A 2 -20.50 11.19 -0.08
C GLY A 2 -19.81 9.95 -0.66
N GLY A 3 -19.02 10.15 -1.72
CA GLY A 3 -18.28 9.08 -2.38
C GLY A 3 -17.26 8.45 -1.44
N LEU A 4 -17.41 7.16 -1.18
CA LEU A 4 -16.50 6.36 -0.38
C LEU A 4 -15.09 6.38 -0.97
N CYS A 5 -14.13 7.00 -0.26
CA CYS A 5 -12.69 6.91 -0.55
C CYS A 5 -12.20 5.47 -0.26
N LYS A 6 -12.53 4.52 -1.15
CA LYS A 6 -12.28 3.07 -0.98
C LYS A 6 -11.14 2.51 -1.82
N ARG A 7 -10.38 3.33 -2.55
CA ARG A 7 -9.35 2.81 -3.48
C ARG A 7 -8.08 3.65 -3.41
N LEU A 8 -7.17 3.26 -2.51
CA LEU A 8 -5.80 3.77 -2.45
C LEU A 8 -4.87 2.69 -3.01
N ARG A 9 -4.74 2.67 -4.34
CA ARG A 9 -3.87 1.74 -5.08
C ARG A 9 -2.59 2.45 -5.46
N ALA A 10 -1.45 1.80 -5.27
CA ALA A 10 -0.17 2.21 -5.85
C ALA A 10 0.07 1.38 -7.12
N VAL A 11 0.56 2.01 -8.18
CA VAL A 11 1.16 1.33 -9.32
C VAL A 11 2.61 1.08 -8.96
N LEU A 12 3.03 -0.18 -8.98
CA LEU A 12 4.43 -0.57 -8.77
C LEU A 12 5.18 -0.53 -10.11
N ASP A 13 6.51 -0.53 -10.06
CA ASP A 13 7.38 -0.46 -11.24
C ASP A 13 7.15 -1.64 -12.22
N CYS A 14 6.78 -2.81 -11.68
CA CYS A 14 6.37 -3.97 -12.46
C CYS A 14 4.99 -3.81 -13.17
N GLY A 15 4.33 -2.66 -13.04
CA GLY A 15 3.02 -2.37 -13.65
C GLY A 15 1.82 -2.87 -12.83
N HIS A 16 2.05 -3.65 -11.78
CA HIS A 16 0.97 -4.18 -10.94
C HIS A 16 0.39 -3.16 -9.96
N LEU A 17 -0.92 -3.27 -9.71
CA LEU A 17 -1.61 -2.46 -8.71
C LEU A 17 -1.60 -3.16 -7.36
N GLN A 18 -0.99 -2.52 -6.37
CA GLN A 18 -1.01 -3.01 -4.99
C GLN A 18 -1.84 -2.08 -4.10
N HIS A 19 -2.75 -2.66 -3.33
CA HIS A 19 -3.47 -1.92 -2.28
C HIS A 19 -2.54 -1.81 -1.07
N VAL A 20 -1.99 -0.63 -0.85
CA VAL A 20 -1.12 -0.34 0.32
C VAL A 20 -1.92 -0.20 1.62
N ARG A 21 -3.25 -0.12 1.53
CA ARG A 21 -4.17 -0.13 2.66
C ARG A 21 -5.21 -1.23 2.48
N HIS A 22 -4.92 -2.40 3.04
CA HIS A 22 -5.94 -3.39 3.35
C HIS A 22 -6.51 -3.02 4.73
N ASP A 23 -7.80 -2.70 4.83
CA ASP A 23 -8.48 -2.49 6.12
C ASP A 23 -9.89 -3.08 6.03
N PRO A 24 -10.24 -3.98 6.97
CA PRO A 24 -10.76 -3.56 8.28
C PRO A 24 -10.01 -4.27 9.43
N PRO A 25 -9.58 -3.65 10.56
CA PRO A 25 -10.07 -2.43 11.23
C PRO A 25 -8.97 -1.38 11.57
N LEU A 26 -9.38 -0.26 12.20
CA LEU A 26 -8.52 0.80 12.76
C LEU A 26 -7.33 0.23 13.55
N ASN A 27 -6.15 0.23 12.93
CA ASN A 27 -4.90 -0.14 13.59
C ASN A 27 -4.17 1.11 14.11
N VAL A 28 -3.82 1.13 15.40
CA VAL A 28 -3.03 2.21 15.99
C VAL A 28 -1.59 2.11 15.53
N ARG A 29 -1.13 3.11 14.79
CA ARG A 29 0.25 3.20 14.28
C ARG A 29 1.02 4.27 15.05
N HIS A 30 1.71 3.86 16.12
CA HIS A 30 2.45 4.78 16.99
C HIS A 30 3.51 5.62 16.25
N TRP A 31 4.09 5.09 15.17
CA TRP A 31 5.08 5.80 14.36
C TRP A 31 4.53 7.07 13.69
N VAL A 32 3.21 7.23 13.58
CA VAL A 32 2.60 8.44 12.99
C VAL A 32 2.67 9.63 13.95
N LEU A 33 2.86 9.37 15.25
CA LEU A 33 2.78 10.40 16.31
C LEU A 33 4.03 11.28 16.38
N THR A 34 5.17 10.84 15.85
CA THR A 34 6.43 11.59 15.87
C THR A 34 6.90 11.91 14.46
N GLU A 35 7.61 13.02 14.29
CA GLU A 35 8.17 13.38 12.99
C GLU A 35 9.22 12.37 12.51
N GLU A 36 10.10 11.93 13.42
CA GLU A 36 11.09 10.89 13.17
C GLU A 36 10.44 9.57 12.72
N GLY A 37 9.34 9.19 13.38
CA GLY A 37 8.56 8.01 13.02
C GLY A 37 7.95 8.12 11.61
N ARG A 38 7.42 9.30 11.23
CA ARG A 38 6.93 9.54 9.87
C ARG A 38 8.05 9.50 8.84
N ALA A 39 9.19 10.12 9.14
CA ALA A 39 10.35 10.14 8.25
C ALA A 39 10.91 8.73 8.02
N SER A 40 10.93 7.88 9.05
CA SER A 40 11.41 6.49 8.95
C SER A 40 10.59 5.59 8.00
N ARG A 41 9.37 6.01 7.62
CA ARG A 41 8.47 5.28 6.73
C ARG A 41 8.50 5.76 5.29
N LEU A 42 9.23 6.84 5.00
CA LEU A 42 9.46 7.31 3.63
C LEU A 42 10.50 6.42 2.93
N GLY A 43 10.27 6.11 1.66
CA GLY A 43 11.20 5.31 0.85
C GLY A 43 11.14 3.80 1.10
N PHE A 44 10.12 3.30 1.80
CA PHE A 44 9.94 1.86 1.98
C PHE A 44 9.60 1.19 0.65
N GLU A 45 10.41 0.23 0.24
CA GLU A 45 10.17 -0.58 -0.96
C GLU A 45 8.99 -1.54 -0.70
N LEU A 46 8.12 -1.67 -1.70
CA LEU A 46 6.94 -2.52 -1.62
C LEU A 46 7.14 -3.72 -2.53
N ASP A 47 7.19 -4.91 -1.94
CA ASP A 47 7.18 -6.15 -2.69
C ASP A 47 5.86 -6.33 -3.43
N CYS A 48 5.93 -6.59 -4.73
CA CYS A 48 4.76 -6.89 -5.52
C CYS A 48 4.30 -8.33 -5.24
N LYS A 49 3.22 -8.48 -4.47
CA LYS A 49 2.61 -9.80 -4.21
C LYS A 49 2.27 -10.57 -5.48
N ARG A 50 1.78 -9.87 -6.51
CA ARG A 50 1.43 -10.49 -7.79
C ARG A 50 2.64 -11.05 -8.53
N CYS A 51 3.79 -10.38 -8.46
CA CYS A 51 5.05 -10.94 -8.98
C CYS A 51 5.53 -12.12 -8.14
N ASP A 52 5.40 -12.05 -6.82
CA ASP A 52 5.79 -13.12 -5.89
C ASP A 52 4.96 -14.40 -6.10
N GLU A 53 3.67 -14.24 -6.42
CA GLU A 53 2.74 -15.32 -6.75
C GLU A 53 2.94 -15.92 -8.15
N GLY A 54 3.86 -15.36 -8.96
CA GLY A 54 4.18 -15.86 -10.30
C GLY A 54 3.12 -15.55 -11.35
N ASP A 55 2.27 -14.53 -11.14
CA ASP A 55 1.30 -14.08 -12.13
C ASP A 55 2.02 -13.36 -13.29
N GLU A 56 2.53 -14.13 -14.25
CA GLU A 56 3.15 -13.62 -15.48
C GLU A 56 2.15 -13.22 -16.57
N GLU A 57 0.83 -13.31 -16.34
CA GLU A 57 -0.11 -13.07 -17.43
C GLU A 57 -1.48 -12.57 -16.96
N SER A 58 -1.93 -11.46 -17.56
CA SER A 58 -3.34 -11.35 -17.94
C SER A 58 -3.41 -10.47 -19.19
N LEU A 59 -3.47 -11.14 -20.33
CA LEU A 59 -3.88 -10.63 -21.65
C LEU A 59 -5.09 -9.68 -21.58
#